data_AF-A0A1U7H926-F1
#
_entry.id   AF-A0A1U7H926-F1
#
_cell.length_a   1.000
_cell.length_b   1.000
_cell.length_c   1.000
_cell.angle_alpha   90.00
_cell.angle_beta   90.00
_cell.angle_gamma   90.00
#
_symmetry.space_group_name_H-M   'P 1'
#
loop_
_entity.id
_entity.type
_entity.pdbx_description
1 polymer ?
#
loop_
_entity_poly.entity_id
_entity_poly.type
_entity_poly.pdbx_seq_one_letter_code
_entity_poly.pdbx_strand_id
1 'polypeptide(L)'
;MKIKQFLKAIINKLGYKITKVYGERTPRNNLSESYSLLYSLGFRPNTIIDVGVAKETPELYRAFPDSFVLLVEPLREFETELKHILKKYRGLYLIAAAGSETREVTFNVHPIIWMVHRSIKKRWGLMQMDMRELFQ
;
A
#
# COMPACT_ATOMS: atom_id res chain seq x y z
N MET A 1 -19.96 36.95 12.32
CA MET A 1 -20.27 35.49 12.26
C MET A 1 -19.71 34.88 10.98
N LYS A 2 -19.17 33.67 11.10
CA LYS A 2 -18.30 33.00 10.12
C LYS A 2 -19.06 32.50 8.89
N ILE A 3 -19.34 33.39 7.93
CA ILE A 3 -20.09 33.07 6.70
C ILE A 3 -19.50 31.90 5.91
N LYS A 4 -18.16 31.78 5.91
CA LYS A 4 -17.44 30.63 5.34
C LYS A 4 -17.77 29.30 6.04
N GLN A 5 -17.97 29.32 7.36
CA GLN A 5 -18.30 28.11 8.11
C GLN A 5 -19.76 27.69 7.88
N PHE A 6 -20.67 28.66 7.73
CA PHE A 6 -22.06 28.41 7.37
C PHE A 6 -22.20 27.83 5.95
N LEU A 7 -21.52 28.42 4.96
CA LEU A 7 -21.46 27.90 3.59
C LEU A 7 -20.88 26.48 3.54
N LYS A 8 -19.78 26.24 4.27
CA LYS A 8 -19.17 24.91 4.33
C LYS A 8 -20.11 23.87 4.94
N ALA A 9 -20.89 24.24 5.96
CA ALA A 9 -21.86 23.36 6.59
C ALA A 9 -23.02 23.00 5.65
N ILE A 10 -23.55 23.96 4.88
CA ILE A 10 -24.61 23.71 3.89
C ILE A 10 -24.09 22.80 2.78
N ILE A 11 -22.91 23.10 2.23
CA ILE A 11 -22.34 22.35 1.11
C ILE A 11 -22.04 20.91 1.53
N ASN A 12 -21.52 20.70 2.75
CA ASN A 12 -21.36 19.37 3.32
C ASN A 12 -22.70 18.65 3.54
N LYS A 13 -23.76 19.35 4.01
CA LYS A 13 -25.10 18.77 4.21
C LYS A 13 -25.78 18.36 2.90
N LEU A 14 -25.44 19.05 1.80
CA LEU A 14 -25.87 18.70 0.44
C LEU A 14 -25.02 17.59 -0.21
N GLY A 15 -24.06 17.00 0.53
CA GLY A 15 -23.23 15.88 0.05
C GLY A 15 -21.99 16.27 -0.75
N TYR A 16 -21.69 17.57 -0.86
CA TYR A 16 -20.53 18.07 -1.59
C TYR A 16 -19.37 18.41 -0.65
N LYS A 17 -18.14 18.06 -1.02
CA LYS A 17 -16.92 18.36 -0.25
C LYS A 17 -16.12 19.47 -0.93
N ILE A 18 -16.02 20.63 -0.27
CA ILE A 18 -15.15 21.71 -0.75
C ILE A 18 -13.69 21.37 -0.40
N THR A 19 -12.86 21.26 -1.42
CA THR A 19 -11.40 21.14 -1.29
C THR A 19 -10.74 22.35 -1.94
N LYS A 20 -9.62 22.79 -1.37
CA LYS A 20 -8.84 23.89 -1.95
C LYS A 20 -8.01 23.31 -3.09
N VAL A 21 -8.23 23.78 -4.31
CA VAL A 21 -7.41 23.43 -5.46
C VAL A 21 -6.18 24.34 -5.47
N TYR A 22 -4.99 23.77 -5.49
CA TYR A 22 -3.72 24.48 -5.68
C TYR A 22 -3.15 24.09 -7.05
N GLY A 23 -3.10 25.04 -8.00
CA GLY A 23 -2.52 24.88 -9.35
C GLY A 23 -3.50 24.43 -10.45
N GLU A 24 -3.03 24.39 -11.70
CA GLU A 24 -3.80 23.99 -12.90
C GLU A 24 -4.07 22.49 -13.02
N ARG A 25 -3.42 21.66 -12.19
CA ARG A 25 -3.65 20.22 -12.18
C ARG A 25 -4.70 19.90 -11.12
N THR A 26 -5.77 19.21 -11.52
CA THR A 26 -6.72 18.60 -10.59
C THR A 26 -5.94 17.84 -9.51
N PRO A 27 -6.18 18.10 -8.20
CA PRO A 27 -5.44 17.43 -7.16
C PRO A 27 -5.73 15.92 -7.24
N ARG A 28 -4.71 15.13 -7.60
CA ARG A 28 -4.75 13.67 -7.59
C ARG A 28 -4.62 13.25 -6.13
N ASN A 29 -5.75 13.06 -5.45
CA ASN A 29 -5.75 13.08 -3.98
C ASN A 29 -5.67 11.70 -3.34
N ASN A 30 -5.85 10.62 -4.10
CA ASN A 30 -5.70 9.25 -3.59
C ASN A 30 -5.37 8.24 -4.69
N LEU A 31 -4.91 7.07 -4.25
CA LEU A 31 -4.51 5.96 -5.12
C LEU A 31 -5.71 5.38 -5.89
N SER A 32 -6.90 5.37 -5.28
CA SER A 32 -8.17 4.94 -5.91
C SER A 32 -8.50 5.73 -7.17
N GLU A 33 -8.36 7.07 -7.13
CA GLU A 33 -8.58 7.95 -8.28
C GLU A 33 -7.60 7.64 -9.41
N SER A 34 -6.35 7.29 -9.07
CA SER A 34 -5.34 6.93 -10.06
C SER A 34 -5.69 5.63 -10.78
N TYR A 35 -6.13 4.60 -10.05
CA TYR A 35 -6.58 3.35 -10.66
C TYR A 35 -7.88 3.52 -11.45
N SER A 36 -8.82 4.33 -10.94
CA SER A 36 -10.07 4.63 -11.66
C SER A 36 -9.81 5.35 -12.98
N LEU A 37 -8.83 6.26 -13.01
CA LEU A 37 -8.38 6.90 -14.25
C LEU A 37 -7.75 5.90 -15.21
N LEU A 38 -6.86 5.03 -14.74
CA LEU A 38 -6.29 3.99 -15.61
C LEU A 38 -7.39 3.11 -16.21
N TYR A 39 -8.36 2.72 -15.40
CA TYR A 39 -9.51 1.95 -15.86
C TYR A 39 -10.35 2.72 -16.88
N SER A 40 -10.63 4.01 -16.68
CA SER A 40 -11.40 4.80 -17.66
C SER A 40 -10.65 5.00 -18.98
N LEU A 41 -9.32 5.01 -18.95
CA LEU A 41 -8.45 5.03 -20.14
C LEU A 41 -8.34 3.67 -20.85
N GLY A 42 -9.08 2.65 -20.41
CA GLY A 42 -9.09 1.33 -21.05
C GLY A 42 -7.97 0.39 -20.59
N PHE A 43 -7.19 0.76 -19.57
CA PHE A 43 -6.20 -0.16 -19.00
C PHE A 43 -6.92 -1.32 -18.27
N ARG A 44 -6.68 -2.54 -18.74
CA ARG A 44 -7.27 -3.78 -18.19
C ARG A 44 -6.16 -4.83 -18.01
N PRO A 45 -5.40 -4.79 -16.90
CA PRO A 45 -4.35 -5.77 -16.69
C PRO A 45 -4.97 -7.15 -16.50
N ASN A 46 -4.51 -8.15 -17.24
CA ASN A 46 -4.93 -9.54 -17.00
C ASN A 46 -4.37 -10.08 -15.67
N THR A 47 -3.26 -9.51 -15.19
CA THR A 47 -2.57 -9.94 -13.97
C THR A 47 -2.04 -8.73 -13.20
N ILE A 48 -2.20 -8.77 -11.88
CA ILE A 48 -1.64 -7.82 -10.93
C ILE A 48 -0.67 -8.59 -10.04
N ILE A 49 0.55 -8.07 -9.90
CA ILE A 49 1.55 -8.58 -8.95
C ILE A 49 1.65 -7.53 -7.84
N ASP A 50 1.12 -7.84 -6.68
CA ASP A 50 1.13 -6.96 -5.50
C ASP A 50 2.19 -7.43 -4.52
N VAL A 51 3.22 -6.60 -4.30
CA VAL A 51 4.43 -6.97 -3.55
C VAL A 51 4.52 -6.13 -2.29
N GLY A 52 4.58 -6.78 -1.13
CA GLY A 52 4.49 -6.12 0.17
C GLY A 52 3.04 -5.78 0.52
N VAL A 53 2.14 -6.76 0.36
CA VAL A 53 0.69 -6.61 0.53
C VAL A 53 0.31 -6.19 1.95
N ALA A 54 1.02 -6.71 2.96
CA ALA A 54 0.63 -6.57 4.35
C ALA A 54 -0.85 -6.95 4.57
N LYS A 55 -1.67 -5.98 5.01
CA LYS A 55 -3.09 -6.23 5.28
C LYS A 55 -3.94 -6.36 4.02
N GLU A 56 -3.83 -5.38 3.11
CA GLU A 56 -4.57 -5.35 1.85
C GLU A 56 -4.27 -4.06 1.06
N THR A 57 -4.57 -4.10 -0.24
CA THR A 57 -4.62 -2.93 -1.14
C THR A 57 -6.02 -2.80 -1.77
N PRO A 58 -7.07 -2.43 -1.02
CA PRO A 58 -8.46 -2.56 -1.46
C PRO A 58 -8.81 -1.70 -2.67
N GLU A 59 -8.20 -0.54 -2.82
CA GLU A 59 -8.40 0.33 -3.98
C GLU A 59 -7.93 -0.32 -5.28
N LEU A 60 -6.82 -1.08 -5.23
CA LEU A 60 -6.23 -1.73 -6.40
C LEU A 60 -7.13 -2.84 -6.92
N TYR A 61 -7.56 -3.74 -6.03
CA TYR A 61 -8.35 -4.90 -6.43
C TYR A 61 -9.77 -4.52 -6.87
N ARG A 62 -10.36 -3.48 -6.25
CA ARG A 62 -11.67 -2.94 -6.68
C ARG A 62 -11.63 -2.29 -8.05
N ALA A 63 -10.51 -1.65 -8.40
CA ALA A 63 -10.37 -1.02 -9.71
C ALA A 63 -10.19 -2.02 -10.85
N PHE A 64 -9.69 -3.22 -10.55
CA PHE A 64 -9.41 -4.26 -11.54
C PHE A 64 -9.92 -5.63 -11.05
N PRO A 65 -11.25 -5.81 -10.93
CA PRO A 65 -11.82 -7.00 -10.30
C PRO A 65 -11.60 -8.29 -11.09
N ASP A 66 -11.40 -8.19 -12.41
CA ASP A 66 -11.25 -9.34 -13.31
C ASP A 66 -9.79 -9.83 -13.44
N SER A 67 -8.83 -9.10 -12.87
CA SER A 67 -7.41 -9.45 -12.91
C SER A 67 -7.12 -10.70 -12.07
N PHE A 68 -6.16 -11.50 -12.51
CA PHE A 68 -5.51 -12.48 -11.64
C PHE A 68 -4.58 -11.76 -10.66
N VAL A 69 -4.73 -11.94 -9.36
CA VAL A 69 -3.83 -11.34 -8.36
C VAL A 69 -2.78 -12.33 -7.87
N LEU A 70 -1.51 -11.96 -8.01
CA LEU A 70 -0.37 -12.60 -7.36
C LEU A 70 0.03 -11.75 -6.16
N LEU A 71 -0.21 -12.27 -4.96
CA LEU A 71 0.10 -11.59 -3.70
C LEU A 71 1.45 -12.07 -3.16
N VAL A 72 2.39 -11.17 -2.90
CA VAL A 72 3.73 -11.50 -2.40
C VAL A 72 3.98 -10.77 -1.08
N GLU A 73 4.14 -11.52 0.01
CA GLU A 73 4.35 -10.97 1.35
C GLU A 73 5.28 -11.88 2.15
N PRO A 74 6.47 -11.42 2.59
CA PRO A 74 7.42 -12.26 3.31
C PRO A 74 7.00 -12.65 4.74
N LEU A 75 6.14 -11.86 5.41
CA LEU A 75 5.76 -12.12 6.79
C LEU A 75 4.57 -13.09 6.87
N ARG A 76 4.77 -14.24 7.52
CA ARG A 76 3.75 -15.29 7.69
C ARG A 76 2.55 -14.82 8.49
N GLU A 77 2.73 -13.81 9.34
CA GLU A 77 1.68 -13.20 10.15
C GLU A 77 0.52 -12.66 9.30
N PHE A 78 0.78 -12.30 8.05
CA PHE A 78 -0.24 -11.83 7.10
C PHE A 78 -0.93 -12.92 6.30
N GLU A 79 -0.54 -14.18 6.45
CA GLU A 79 -1.06 -15.26 5.60
C GLU A 79 -2.60 -15.37 5.68
N THR A 80 -3.19 -15.01 6.82
CA THR A 80 -4.64 -14.97 7.00
C THR A 80 -5.30 -13.91 6.12
N GLU A 81 -4.70 -12.72 6.05
CA GLU A 81 -5.12 -11.58 5.26
C GLU A 81 -5.00 -11.88 3.76
N LEU A 82 -3.89 -12.48 3.33
CA LEU A 82 -3.71 -12.93 1.95
C LEU A 82 -4.81 -13.92 1.54
N LYS A 83 -5.08 -14.92 2.39
CA LYS A 83 -6.19 -15.87 2.17
C LYS A 83 -7.54 -15.17 2.14
N HIS A 84 -7.75 -14.14 2.95
CA HIS A 84 -8.99 -13.37 2.96
C HIS A 84 -9.21 -12.61 1.64
N ILE A 85 -8.16 -12.01 1.08
CA ILE A 85 -8.21 -11.34 -0.23
C ILE A 85 -8.60 -12.36 -1.31
N LEU A 86 -7.98 -13.54 -1.32
CA LEU A 86 -8.22 -14.59 -2.32
C LEU A 86 -9.58 -15.30 -2.19
N LYS A 87 -10.33 -15.08 -1.11
CA LYS A 87 -11.75 -15.47 -1.05
C LYS A 87 -12.62 -14.61 -1.96
N LYS A 88 -12.17 -13.39 -2.30
CA LYS A 88 -12.93 -12.40 -3.08
C LYS A 88 -12.42 -12.26 -4.51
N TYR A 89 -11.11 -12.45 -4.72
CA TYR A 89 -10.46 -12.22 -6.01
C TYR A 89 -9.73 -13.47 -6.49
N ARG A 90 -9.70 -13.69 -7.81
CA ARG A 90 -9.00 -14.82 -8.42
C ARG A 90 -7.50 -14.62 -8.32
N GLY A 91 -6.77 -15.57 -7.72
CA GLY A 91 -5.33 -15.38 -7.54
C GLY A 91 -4.63 -16.48 -6.77
N LEU A 92 -3.38 -16.20 -6.39
CA LEU A 92 -2.56 -17.01 -5.49
C LEU A 92 -1.66 -16.10 -4.63
N TYR A 93 -1.11 -16.64 -3.54
CA TYR A 93 -0.15 -15.93 -2.69
C TYR A 93 1.18 -16.68 -2.58
N LEU A 94 2.25 -15.93 -2.35
CA LEU A 94 3.59 -16.45 -2.04
C LEU A 94 4.11 -15.79 -0.77
N ILE A 95 4.57 -16.62 0.17
CA ILE A 95 5.31 -16.15 1.34
C ILE A 95 6.78 -15.98 0.95
N ALA A 96 7.10 -14.82 0.40
CA ALA A 96 8.43 -14.50 -0.10
C ALA A 96 8.65 -12.99 -0.16
N ALA A 97 9.93 -12.58 -0.12
CA ALA A 97 10.32 -11.21 -0.46
C ALA A 97 10.76 -11.16 -1.93
N ALA A 98 10.37 -10.10 -2.65
CA ALA A 98 10.88 -9.87 -3.99
C ALA A 98 12.38 -9.49 -3.94
N GLY A 99 13.19 -10.15 -4.78
CA GLY A 99 14.63 -9.96 -4.85
C GLY A 99 15.19 -10.29 -6.23
N SER A 100 16.47 -9.97 -6.45
CA SER A 100 17.16 -10.24 -7.72
C SER A 100 17.54 -11.71 -7.92
N GLU A 101 17.51 -12.50 -6.85
CA GLU A 101 17.94 -13.91 -6.83
C GLU A 101 17.03 -14.71 -5.89
N THR A 102 16.84 -16.00 -6.21
CA THR A 102 16.19 -16.95 -5.33
C THR A 102 17.16 -17.36 -4.23
N ARG A 103 16.90 -16.92 -3.00
CA ARG A 103 17.69 -17.29 -1.81
C ARG A 103 16.88 -17.07 -0.54
N GLU A 104 17.29 -17.75 0.52
CA GLU A 104 16.79 -17.50 1.87
C GLU A 104 17.65 -16.45 2.57
N VAL A 105 17.01 -15.49 3.21
CA VAL A 105 17.67 -14.42 3.99
C VAL A 105 16.86 -14.16 5.25
N THR A 106 17.52 -14.11 6.40
CA THR A 106 16.91 -13.65 7.66
C THR A 106 17.02 -12.13 7.75
N PHE A 107 15.92 -11.46 8.09
CA PHE A 107 15.89 -10.02 8.35
C PHE A 107 15.10 -9.71 9.62
N ASN A 108 15.49 -8.65 10.31
CA ASN A 108 14.82 -8.23 11.53
C ASN A 108 13.59 -7.38 11.19
N VAL A 109 12.44 -7.77 11.73
CA VAL A 109 11.20 -7.02 11.64
C VAL A 109 11.02 -6.25 12.94
N HIS A 110 11.02 -4.92 12.86
CA HIS A 110 10.80 -4.11 14.05
C HIS A 110 9.29 -4.01 14.33
N PRO A 111 8.81 -4.31 15.56
CA PRO A 111 7.37 -4.40 15.89
C PRO A 111 6.57 -3.10 15.73
N ILE A 112 7.24 -1.96 15.50
CA ILE A 112 6.64 -0.61 15.42
C ILE A 112 6.54 -0.10 13.97
N ILE A 113 7.13 -0.78 12.98
CA ILE A 113 7.16 -0.30 11.60
C ILE A 113 6.08 -1.00 10.78
N TRP A 114 4.83 -0.72 11.10
CA TRP A 114 3.70 -0.99 10.22
C TRP A 114 3.50 0.11 9.16
N MET A 115 4.36 1.14 9.17
CA MET A 115 4.17 2.37 8.39
C MET A 115 5.46 2.90 7.75
N VAL A 116 6.43 2.05 7.40
CA VAL A 116 7.57 2.50 6.58
C VAL A 116 7.91 1.46 5.52
N HIS A 117 7.60 1.79 4.28
CA HIS A 117 8.15 1.16 3.08
C HIS A 117 9.68 1.31 3.11
N ARG A 118 10.41 0.34 3.67
CA ARG A 118 11.86 0.26 3.49
C ARG A 118 12.19 -0.87 2.53
N SER A 119 12.46 -0.48 1.28
CA SER A 119 13.33 -1.23 0.38
C SER A 119 14.64 -1.53 1.13
N ILE A 120 15.04 -2.79 1.22
CA ILE A 120 16.35 -3.20 1.72
C ILE A 120 17.41 -2.56 0.81
N LYS A 121 17.93 -1.39 1.18
CA LYS A 121 19.12 -0.81 0.55
C LYS A 121 20.34 -1.47 1.18
N LYS A 122 21.03 -2.30 0.40
CA LYS A 122 22.41 -2.71 0.70
C LYS A 122 23.28 -1.46 0.86
N ARG A 123 23.77 -1.20 2.08
CA ARG A 123 25.03 -0.47 2.31
C ARG A 123 25.66 -1.02 3.59
N TRP A 124 26.33 -2.16 3.46
CA TRP A 124 27.25 -2.63 4.48
C TRP A 124 28.52 -1.79 4.38
N GLY A 125 28.72 -0.93 5.37
CA GLY A 125 29.89 -0.06 5.46
C GLY A 125 29.62 1.06 6.45
N LEU A 126 29.79 0.75 7.74
CA LEU A 126 30.54 1.52 8.74
C LEU A 126 30.28 0.99 10.17
N MET A 127 31.35 0.44 10.75
CA MET A 127 31.82 0.61 12.13
C MET A 127 30.84 0.53 13.32
N GLN A 128 31.02 -0.56 14.07
CA GLN A 128 30.99 -0.76 15.52
C GLN A 128 29.99 0.04 16.38
N MET A 129 29.13 -0.72 17.05
CA MET A 129 28.70 -0.40 18.41
C MET A 129 28.89 -1.67 19.26
N ASP A 130 29.63 -1.55 20.37
CA ASP A 130 30.06 -2.63 21.24
C ASP A 130 28.85 -3.25 21.97
N MET A 131 28.73 -4.58 21.93
CA MET A 131 27.65 -5.35 22.57
C MET A 131 27.78 -5.45 24.10
N ARG A 132 28.61 -4.62 24.75
CA ARG A 132 28.73 -4.54 26.20
C ARG A 132 27.80 -3.52 26.87
N GLU A 133 27.09 -2.70 26.11
CA GLU A 133 26.14 -1.70 26.67
C GLU A 133 24.68 -2.18 26.76
N LEU A 134 24.36 -3.39 26.29
CA LEU A 134 22.98 -3.91 26.31
C LEU A 134 22.67 -4.86 27.49
N PHE A 135 23.62 -5.07 28.40
CA PHE A 135 23.42 -5.86 29.63
C PHE A 135 24.19 -5.28 30.83
N GLN A 136 23.94 -4.00 31.16
CA GLN A 136 24.04 -3.48 32.52
C GLN A 136 22.77 -2.72 32.89
#